data_AF-A0A957ZG64-F1
#
_entry.id   AF-A0A957ZG64-F1
#
_cell.length_a   1.000
_cell.length_b   1.000
_cell.length_c   1.000
_cell.angle_alpha   90.00
_cell.angle_beta   90.00
_cell.angle_gamma   90.00
#
_symmetry.space_group_name_H-M   'P 1'
#
loop_
_entity.id
_entity.type
_entity.pdbx_description
1 polymer ?
#
loop_
_entity_poly.entity_id
_entity_poly.type
_entity_poly.pdbx_seq_one_letter_code
_entity_poly.pdbx_strand_id
1 'polypeptide(L)'
;RRLLTSQITAAALEMVNRTPQLLDYNALVLTHPAWHAGIVGIVASRLVEEFSRPAVLLLNPPGEAARGSARSIPGVDIGASIAGCAHLLIGHGGHPGAAGLSLQPENIDAFRRELDRQIELHRTDDGPPSLSIDAELRLDEIDLNLVGEIQRLAPFGNGNPTPQFLSRGLRIVHDQRMGRDGAHRKFTVQQAADGPQWPVLWFNHNDGELPPEPIDLVYTLSINEYRGERTVQLMYVAARPAEQLTVEPLAHKPSKPRIRDLRGQTVQLGELPTPRDAIWFAEGTQLGEAVTYVPRTEAQPHADLVLWTIP
;
A
#
# COMPACT_ATOMS: atom_id res chain seq x y z
N ARG A 1 17.92 -8.29 -24.48
CA ARG A 1 16.64 -8.10 -23.77
C ARG A 1 16.60 -6.78 -22.99
N ARG A 2 17.45 -6.56 -21.96
CA ARG A 2 17.44 -5.32 -21.14
C ARG A 2 17.54 -4.02 -21.97
N LEU A 3 18.47 -3.94 -22.92
CA LEU A 3 18.63 -2.77 -23.80
C LEU A 3 17.35 -2.45 -24.59
N LEU A 4 16.76 -3.46 -25.24
CA LEU A 4 15.49 -3.32 -25.96
C LEU A 4 14.34 -2.89 -25.04
N THR A 5 14.25 -3.43 -23.83
CA THR A 5 13.24 -2.99 -22.85
C THR A 5 13.39 -1.51 -22.53
N SER A 6 14.61 -1.04 -22.26
CA SER A 6 14.86 0.38 -21.98
C SER A 6 14.52 1.27 -23.17
N GLN A 7 14.92 0.89 -24.39
CA GLN A 7 14.59 1.64 -25.61
C GLN A 7 13.08 1.74 -25.87
N ILE A 8 12.36 0.62 -25.74
CA ILE A 8 10.90 0.60 -25.94
C ILE A 8 10.21 1.38 -24.81
N THR A 9 10.70 1.32 -23.57
CA THR A 9 10.16 2.12 -22.45
C THR A 9 10.32 3.62 -22.75
N ALA A 10 11.52 4.05 -23.16
CA ALA A 10 11.78 5.45 -23.49
C ALA A 10 10.88 5.95 -24.65
N ALA A 11 10.75 5.16 -25.71
CA ALA A 11 9.86 5.49 -26.83
C ALA A 11 8.39 5.57 -26.40
N ALA A 12 7.92 4.66 -25.54
CA ALA A 12 6.56 4.70 -25.02
C ALA A 12 6.29 5.94 -24.16
N LEU A 13 7.24 6.32 -23.28
CA LEU A 13 7.16 7.55 -22.48
C LEU A 13 7.14 8.79 -23.37
N GLU A 14 7.96 8.82 -24.42
CA GLU A 14 7.96 9.92 -25.38
C GLU A 14 6.62 10.05 -26.12
N MET A 15 5.98 8.93 -26.49
CA MET A 15 4.64 8.96 -27.10
C MET A 15 3.59 9.58 -26.18
N VAL A 16 3.62 9.26 -24.87
CA VAL A 16 2.73 9.85 -23.88
C VAL A 16 2.99 11.34 -23.73
N ASN A 17 4.27 11.75 -23.64
CA ASN A 17 4.63 13.17 -23.54
C ASN A 17 4.21 13.99 -24.76
N ARG A 18 4.26 13.39 -25.97
CA ARG A 18 3.81 14.05 -27.21
C ARG A 18 2.29 14.10 -27.35
N THR A 19 1.56 13.21 -26.67
CA THR A 19 0.09 13.13 -26.75
C THR A 19 -0.53 13.04 -25.35
N PRO A 20 -0.54 14.14 -24.57
CA PRO A 20 -1.04 14.14 -23.20
C PRO A 20 -2.49 13.69 -23.06
N GLN A 21 -3.31 13.81 -24.11
CA GLN A 21 -4.71 13.36 -24.15
C GLN A 21 -4.87 11.84 -23.93
N LEU A 22 -3.79 11.07 -24.10
CA LEU A 22 -3.80 9.65 -23.74
C LEU A 22 -3.98 9.44 -22.23
N LEU A 23 -3.66 10.45 -21.41
CA LEU A 23 -3.85 10.44 -19.95
C LEU A 23 -5.28 10.81 -19.53
N ASP A 24 -6.15 11.20 -20.47
CA ASP A 24 -7.57 11.43 -20.17
C ASP A 24 -8.34 10.11 -20.06
N TYR A 25 -7.79 9.01 -20.61
CA TYR A 25 -8.37 7.68 -20.53
C TYR A 25 -7.95 6.95 -19.24
N ASN A 26 -8.83 6.08 -18.76
CA ASN A 26 -8.59 5.16 -17.66
C ASN A 26 -7.47 4.16 -17.94
N ALA A 27 -7.14 3.88 -19.21
CA ALA A 27 -6.01 3.04 -19.60
C ALA A 27 -5.15 3.65 -20.71
N LEU A 28 -3.84 3.45 -20.59
CA LEU A 28 -2.87 3.81 -21.63
C LEU A 28 -2.83 2.74 -22.71
N VAL A 29 -3.36 3.04 -23.89
CA VAL A 29 -3.29 2.15 -25.07
C VAL A 29 -2.32 2.72 -26.09
N LEU A 30 -1.12 2.15 -26.14
CA LEU A 30 -0.07 2.55 -27.06
C LEU A 30 0.20 1.45 -28.09
N THR A 31 0.63 1.86 -29.29
CA THR A 31 0.92 0.94 -30.39
C THR A 31 2.14 1.38 -31.18
N HIS A 32 2.95 0.42 -31.64
CA HIS A 32 4.08 0.71 -32.51
C HIS A 32 4.42 -0.49 -33.42
N PRO A 33 4.78 -0.26 -34.70
CA PRO A 33 5.07 -1.34 -35.65
C PRO A 33 6.33 -2.14 -35.32
N ALA A 34 7.33 -1.50 -34.72
CA ALA A 34 8.62 -2.12 -34.42
C ALA A 34 8.74 -2.73 -33.00
N TRP A 35 7.64 -2.82 -32.24
CA TRP A 35 7.71 -3.41 -30.90
C TRP A 35 7.79 -4.93 -30.93
N HIS A 36 8.31 -5.52 -29.85
CA HIS A 36 8.55 -6.96 -29.79
C HIS A 36 7.59 -7.63 -28.79
N ALA A 37 6.88 -8.68 -29.22
CA ALA A 37 5.88 -9.38 -28.41
C ALA A 37 6.40 -9.86 -27.04
N GLY A 38 7.65 -10.36 -26.98
CA GLY A 38 8.30 -10.75 -25.73
C GLY A 38 8.72 -9.62 -24.77
N ILE A 39 8.50 -8.35 -25.15
CA ILE A 39 8.93 -7.16 -24.39
C ILE A 39 7.74 -6.26 -24.03
N VAL A 40 6.70 -6.18 -24.86
CA VAL A 40 5.54 -5.31 -24.63
C VAL A 40 4.90 -5.50 -23.25
N GLY A 41 4.85 -6.73 -22.73
CA GLY A 41 4.33 -6.98 -21.38
C GLY A 41 5.19 -6.44 -20.24
N ILE A 42 6.51 -6.38 -20.40
CA ILE A 42 7.42 -5.79 -19.40
C ILE A 42 7.29 -4.26 -19.41
N VAL A 43 7.20 -3.69 -20.61
CA VAL A 43 7.04 -2.24 -20.76
C VAL A 43 5.67 -1.80 -20.25
N ALA A 44 4.60 -2.58 -20.50
CA ALA A 44 3.28 -2.35 -19.92
C ALA A 44 3.34 -2.26 -18.39
N SER A 45 4.04 -3.17 -17.71
CA SER A 45 4.20 -3.12 -16.25
C SER A 45 4.89 -1.83 -15.78
N ARG A 46 5.93 -1.37 -16.49
CA ARG A 46 6.60 -0.10 -16.17
C ARG A 46 5.70 1.12 -16.34
N LEU A 47 4.85 1.13 -17.38
CA LEU A 47 3.90 2.22 -17.57
C LEU A 47 2.80 2.20 -16.48
N VAL A 48 2.39 1.02 -16.02
CA VAL A 48 1.48 0.90 -14.88
C VAL A 48 2.10 1.50 -13.62
N GLU A 49 3.37 1.19 -13.33
CA GLU A 49 4.12 1.74 -12.20
C GLU A 49 4.22 3.27 -12.29
N GLU A 50 4.60 3.80 -13.46
CA GLU A 50 4.80 5.24 -13.68
C GLU A 50 3.50 6.05 -13.62
N PHE A 51 2.44 5.57 -14.27
CA PHE A 51 1.20 6.33 -14.45
C PHE A 51 0.06 5.90 -13.52
N SER A 52 0.30 4.89 -12.66
CA SER A 52 -0.66 4.32 -11.72
C SER A 52 -2.02 4.00 -12.37
N ARG A 53 -1.99 3.45 -13.58
CA ARG A 53 -3.19 3.10 -14.36
C ARG A 53 -2.93 1.90 -15.27
N PRO A 54 -3.96 1.14 -15.66
CA PRO A 54 -3.78 0.03 -16.59
C PRO A 54 -3.12 0.47 -17.91
N ALA A 55 -2.28 -0.39 -18.47
CA ALA A 55 -1.56 -0.11 -19.70
C ALA A 55 -1.65 -1.30 -20.67
N VAL A 56 -1.87 -0.99 -21.95
CA VAL A 56 -1.93 -1.93 -23.07
C VAL A 56 -0.91 -1.51 -24.12
N LEU A 57 0.03 -2.40 -24.41
CA LEU A 57 1.08 -2.20 -25.41
C LEU A 57 0.82 -3.15 -26.58
N LEU A 58 0.55 -2.57 -27.76
CA LEU A 58 0.26 -3.28 -29.00
C LEU A 58 1.45 -3.21 -29.97
N LEU A 59 1.93 -4.38 -30.40
CA LEU A 59 2.75 -4.53 -31.59
C LEU A 59 1.79 -4.47 -32.80
N ASN A 60 2.08 -3.60 -33.78
CA ASN A 60 1.22 -3.39 -34.95
C ASN A 60 2.03 -3.45 -36.27
N PRO A 61 2.48 -4.65 -36.68
CA PRO A 61 3.26 -4.80 -37.90
C PRO A 61 2.39 -4.48 -39.14
N PRO A 62 2.94 -3.83 -40.18
CA PRO A 62 2.17 -3.52 -41.39
C PRO A 62 1.55 -4.77 -42.03
N GLY A 63 0.25 -4.73 -42.31
CA GLY A 63 -0.47 -5.82 -42.99
C GLY A 63 -0.83 -7.02 -42.09
N GLU A 64 -0.59 -6.93 -40.79
CA GLU A 64 -0.91 -7.97 -39.81
C GLU A 64 -1.84 -7.44 -38.72
N ALA A 65 -2.51 -8.36 -38.03
CA ALA A 65 -3.27 -8.01 -36.83
C ALA A 65 -2.34 -7.47 -35.72
N ALA A 66 -2.80 -6.42 -35.04
CA ALA A 66 -2.13 -5.91 -33.86
C ALA A 66 -2.23 -6.94 -32.72
N ARG A 67 -1.13 -7.17 -32.00
CA ARG A 67 -1.03 -8.14 -30.91
C ARG A 67 -0.33 -7.50 -29.73
N GLY A 68 -0.83 -7.70 -28.52
CA GLY A 68 -0.25 -7.02 -27.37
C GLY A 68 -0.52 -7.66 -26.03
N SER A 69 -0.02 -6.95 -25.02
CA SER A 69 -0.14 -7.34 -23.63
C SER A 69 -0.68 -6.15 -22.83
N ALA A 70 -1.59 -6.47 -21.92
CA ALA A 70 -2.15 -5.56 -20.94
C ALA A 70 -1.63 -5.89 -19.54
N ARG A 71 -1.52 -4.86 -18.71
CA ARG A 71 -1.22 -4.92 -17.27
C ARG A 71 -2.18 -4.00 -16.52
N SER A 72 -2.60 -4.42 -15.35
CA SER A 72 -3.56 -3.69 -14.52
C SER A 72 -2.92 -3.14 -13.24
N ILE A 73 -3.66 -2.24 -12.61
CA ILE A 73 -3.47 -1.84 -11.21
C ILE A 73 -4.36 -2.68 -10.29
N PRO A 74 -4.09 -2.72 -8.97
CA PRO A 74 -5.06 -3.19 -7.98
C PRO A 74 -6.41 -2.48 -8.17
N GLY A 75 -7.50 -3.21 -7.94
CA GLY A 75 -8.86 -2.68 -8.09
C GLY A 75 -9.40 -2.61 -9.52
N VAL A 76 -8.64 -3.04 -10.54
CA VAL A 76 -9.14 -3.10 -11.93
C VAL A 76 -8.92 -4.49 -12.51
N ASP A 77 -10.00 -5.18 -12.88
CA ASP A 77 -9.92 -6.44 -13.64
C ASP A 77 -9.71 -6.16 -15.14
N ILE A 78 -8.45 -6.15 -15.58
CA ILE A 78 -8.13 -5.87 -16.99
C ILE A 78 -8.55 -7.01 -17.91
N GLY A 79 -8.64 -8.24 -17.39
CA GLY A 79 -9.07 -9.41 -18.15
C GLY A 79 -10.54 -9.30 -18.51
N ALA A 80 -11.39 -9.02 -17.52
CA ALA A 80 -12.83 -8.77 -17.71
C ALA A 80 -13.08 -7.52 -18.57
N SER A 81 -12.33 -6.43 -18.32
CA SER A 81 -12.44 -5.20 -19.11
C SER A 81 -12.18 -5.44 -20.60
N ILE A 82 -11.13 -6.20 -20.93
CA ILE A 82 -10.81 -6.56 -22.32
C ILE A 82 -11.84 -7.54 -22.89
N ALA A 83 -12.37 -8.47 -22.09
CA ALA A 83 -13.44 -9.37 -22.52
C ALA A 83 -14.72 -8.60 -22.88
N GLY A 84 -15.02 -7.50 -22.20
CA GLY A 84 -16.11 -6.58 -22.58
C GLY A 84 -15.94 -5.98 -23.99
N CYS A 85 -14.70 -5.85 -24.46
CA CYS A 85 -14.38 -5.37 -25.81
C CYS A 85 -14.39 -6.47 -26.89
N ALA A 86 -14.82 -7.70 -26.61
CA ALA A 86 -14.64 -8.86 -27.49
C ALA A 86 -15.08 -8.65 -28.95
N HIS A 87 -16.12 -7.84 -29.19
CA HIS A 87 -16.62 -7.52 -30.53
C HIS A 87 -15.62 -6.75 -31.42
N LEU A 88 -14.58 -6.14 -30.84
CA LEU A 88 -13.51 -5.43 -31.56
C LEU A 88 -12.25 -6.30 -31.74
N LEU A 89 -12.20 -7.47 -31.11
CA LEU A 89 -11.01 -8.29 -30.95
C LEU A 89 -11.05 -9.51 -31.88
N ILE A 90 -9.87 -9.96 -32.28
CA ILE A 90 -9.67 -11.25 -32.96
C ILE A 90 -9.53 -12.35 -31.90
N GLY A 91 -8.86 -12.06 -30.78
CA GLY A 91 -8.71 -12.98 -29.66
C GLY A 91 -8.27 -12.25 -28.40
N HIS A 92 -8.62 -12.80 -27.25
CA HIS A 92 -8.21 -12.28 -25.94
C HIS A 92 -8.14 -13.40 -24.90
N GLY A 93 -7.42 -13.13 -23.80
CA GLY A 93 -7.38 -14.02 -22.65
C GLY A 93 -6.52 -13.42 -21.54
N GLY A 94 -6.85 -13.72 -20.29
CA GLY A 94 -6.14 -13.14 -19.16
C GLY A 94 -6.82 -13.34 -17.81
N HIS A 95 -6.30 -12.62 -16.84
CA HIS A 95 -6.72 -12.57 -15.44
C HIS A 95 -6.74 -11.10 -14.98
N PRO A 96 -7.23 -10.79 -13.76
CA PRO A 96 -7.39 -9.40 -13.31
C PRO A 96 -6.16 -8.51 -13.45
N GLY A 97 -4.95 -9.03 -13.24
CA GLY A 97 -3.72 -8.25 -13.33
C GLY A 97 -3.05 -8.20 -14.71
N ALA A 98 -3.42 -9.08 -15.65
CA ALA A 98 -2.73 -9.20 -16.93
C ALA A 98 -3.58 -9.92 -17.99
N ALA A 99 -3.52 -9.43 -19.22
CA ALA A 99 -4.20 -10.06 -20.36
C ALA A 99 -3.37 -9.95 -21.65
N GLY A 100 -3.63 -10.85 -22.59
CA GLY A 100 -3.18 -10.78 -23.98
C GLY A 100 -4.37 -10.55 -24.90
N LEU A 101 -4.15 -9.82 -25.99
CA LEU A 101 -5.18 -9.51 -26.97
C LEU A 101 -4.62 -9.36 -28.38
N SER A 102 -5.49 -9.58 -29.36
CA SER A 102 -5.26 -9.26 -30.76
C SER A 102 -6.48 -8.60 -31.39
N LEU A 103 -6.26 -7.66 -32.31
CA LEU A 103 -7.31 -6.90 -32.99
C LEU A 103 -6.83 -6.39 -34.34
N GLN A 104 -7.78 -6.01 -35.21
CA GLN A 104 -7.44 -5.35 -36.45
C GLN A 104 -6.92 -3.92 -36.18
N PRO A 105 -5.89 -3.43 -36.91
CA PRO A 105 -5.31 -2.10 -36.68
C PRO A 105 -6.33 -0.97 -36.71
N GLU A 106 -7.37 -1.08 -37.54
CA GLU A 106 -8.42 -0.08 -37.71
C GLU A 106 -9.31 0.04 -36.45
N ASN A 107 -9.36 -1.01 -35.62
CA ASN A 107 -10.16 -1.05 -34.40
C ASN A 107 -9.43 -0.45 -33.19
N ILE A 108 -8.15 -0.07 -33.28
CA ILE A 108 -7.36 0.37 -32.12
C ILE A 108 -7.99 1.57 -31.42
N ASP A 109 -8.46 2.56 -32.17
CA ASP A 109 -9.07 3.77 -31.57
C ASP A 109 -10.45 3.48 -30.98
N ALA A 110 -11.23 2.60 -31.61
CA ALA A 110 -12.49 2.13 -31.05
C ALA A 110 -12.28 1.33 -29.75
N PHE A 111 -11.27 0.46 -29.76
CA PHE A 111 -10.87 -0.33 -28.60
C PHE A 111 -10.40 0.57 -27.45
N ARG A 112 -9.64 1.64 -27.70
CA ARG A 112 -9.22 2.58 -26.65
C ARG A 112 -10.42 3.19 -25.92
N ARG A 113 -11.44 3.62 -26.66
CA ARG A 113 -12.66 4.22 -26.09
C ARG A 113 -13.55 3.20 -25.37
N GLU A 114 -13.69 2.00 -25.94
CA GLU A 114 -14.49 0.96 -25.31
C GLU A 114 -13.82 0.42 -24.04
N LEU A 115 -12.51 0.19 -24.08
CA LEU A 115 -11.75 -0.25 -22.92
C LEU A 115 -11.85 0.73 -21.76
N ASP A 116 -11.84 2.03 -22.06
CA ASP A 116 -12.02 3.09 -21.07
C ASP A 116 -13.35 2.93 -20.30
N ARG A 117 -14.47 2.75 -21.01
CA ARG A 117 -15.76 2.45 -20.38
C ARG A 117 -15.77 1.11 -19.64
N GLN A 118 -15.18 0.08 -20.21
CA GLN A 118 -15.17 -1.24 -19.60
C GLN A 118 -14.37 -1.27 -18.29
N ILE A 119 -13.30 -0.48 -18.19
CA ILE A 119 -12.54 -0.34 -16.96
C ILE A 119 -13.37 0.31 -15.87
N GLU A 120 -14.19 1.32 -16.17
CA GLU A 120 -15.09 1.91 -15.16
C GLU A 120 -16.08 0.89 -14.61
N LEU A 121 -16.60 -0.01 -15.45
CA LEU A 121 -17.53 -1.07 -15.03
C LEU A 121 -16.87 -2.18 -14.20
N HIS A 122 -15.59 -2.46 -14.45
CA HIS A 122 -14.83 -3.53 -13.79
C HIS A 122 -13.78 -3.00 -12.81
N ARG A 123 -13.91 -1.72 -12.41
CA ARG A 123 -13.15 -1.12 -11.33
C ARG A 123 -13.92 -1.33 -10.02
N THR A 124 -13.24 -1.87 -9.03
CA THR A 124 -13.71 -1.84 -7.64
C THR A 124 -13.24 -0.53 -7.00
N ASP A 125 -13.98 -0.03 -6.00
CA ASP A 125 -13.64 1.17 -5.21
C ASP A 125 -12.37 1.02 -4.35
N ASP A 126 -11.50 0.05 -4.67
CA ASP A 126 -10.16 -0.01 -4.11
C ASP A 126 -9.43 1.23 -4.64
N GLY A 127 -9.26 2.21 -3.75
CA GLY A 127 -8.76 3.55 -4.07
C GLY A 127 -7.37 3.57 -4.75
N PRO A 128 -6.83 4.77 -5.02
CA PRO A 128 -5.48 4.90 -5.58
C PRO A 128 -4.48 4.07 -4.77
N PRO A 129 -3.39 3.57 -5.41
CA PRO A 129 -2.46 2.63 -4.79
C PRO A 129 -2.09 3.05 -3.37
N SER A 130 -2.66 2.36 -2.39
CA SER A 130 -2.44 2.69 -0.99
C SER A 130 -1.11 2.11 -0.57
N LEU A 131 -0.22 2.98 -0.09
CA LEU A 131 1.01 2.54 0.56
C LEU A 131 0.63 1.76 1.83
N SER A 132 0.91 0.46 1.83
CA SER A 132 0.64 -0.40 2.99
C SER A 132 1.77 -0.25 3.99
N ILE A 133 1.41 0.05 5.24
CA ILE A 133 2.34 0.19 6.36
C ILE A 133 1.98 -0.90 7.36
N ASP A 134 2.89 -1.83 7.61
CA ASP A 134 2.65 -2.98 8.49
C ASP A 134 2.76 -2.60 9.96
N ALA A 135 3.70 -1.72 10.30
CA ALA A 135 3.84 -1.19 11.65
C ALA A 135 4.55 0.18 11.68
N GLU A 136 4.27 0.95 12.73
CA GLU A 136 5.08 2.11 13.10
C GLU A 136 6.21 1.66 14.03
N LEU A 137 7.44 2.08 13.74
CA LEU A 137 8.63 1.81 14.54
C LEU A 137 9.31 3.13 14.92
N ARG A 138 9.80 3.20 16.16
CA ARG A 138 10.76 4.21 16.56
C ARG A 138 12.16 3.79 16.16
N LEU A 139 13.04 4.76 15.88
CA LEU A 139 14.41 4.44 15.48
C LEU A 139 15.22 3.74 16.58
N ASP A 140 14.83 3.85 17.85
CA ASP A 140 15.45 3.17 18.99
C ASP A 140 15.01 1.72 19.19
N GLU A 141 13.99 1.27 18.45
CA GLU A 141 13.53 -0.12 18.45
C GLU A 141 14.21 -0.97 17.37
N ILE A 142 14.95 -0.34 16.45
CA ILE A 142 15.60 -1.02 15.35
C ILE A 142 16.93 -1.62 15.82
N ASP A 143 17.08 -2.94 15.70
CA ASP A 143 18.34 -3.64 15.91
C ASP A 143 18.48 -4.87 15.00
N LEU A 144 19.63 -5.54 15.05
CA LEU A 144 19.87 -6.74 14.24
C LEU A 144 18.94 -7.91 14.60
N ASN A 145 18.44 -7.97 15.84
CA ASN A 145 17.55 -9.04 16.27
C ASN A 145 16.17 -8.88 15.64
N LEU A 146 15.61 -7.66 15.64
CA LEU A 146 14.35 -7.34 14.98
C LEU A 146 14.40 -7.70 13.49
N VAL A 147 15.49 -7.32 12.79
CA VAL A 147 15.64 -7.67 11.37
C VAL A 147 15.77 -9.19 11.18
N GLY A 148 16.46 -9.88 12.10
CA GLY A 148 16.53 -11.34 12.12
C GLY A 148 15.17 -12.01 12.27
N GLU A 149 14.32 -11.53 13.18
CA GLU A 149 12.95 -12.03 13.37
C GLU A 149 12.08 -11.78 12.13
N ILE A 150 12.16 -10.60 11.52
CA ILE A 150 11.45 -10.29 10.27
C ILE A 150 11.89 -11.25 9.15
N GLN A 151 13.19 -11.55 9.03
CA GLN A 151 13.68 -12.46 8.00
C GLN A 151 13.15 -13.90 8.15
N ARG A 152 12.63 -14.29 9.31
CA ARG A 152 11.96 -15.60 9.48
C ARG A 152 10.64 -15.70 8.72
N LEU A 153 10.06 -14.57 8.31
CA LEU A 153 8.86 -14.49 7.47
C LEU A 153 9.14 -14.69 5.98
N ALA A 154 10.42 -14.75 5.59
CA ALA A 154 10.81 -15.04 4.22
C ALA A 154 10.38 -16.47 3.80
N PRO A 155 10.17 -16.74 2.49
CA PRO A 155 10.50 -15.89 1.35
C PRO A 155 9.49 -14.78 1.11
N PHE A 156 10.01 -13.57 0.86
CA PHE A 156 9.19 -12.44 0.42
C PHE A 156 8.96 -12.46 -1.09
N GLY A 157 7.79 -12.01 -1.52
CA GLY A 157 7.39 -11.99 -2.92
C GLY A 157 5.90 -11.71 -3.10
N ASN A 158 5.37 -12.07 -4.27
CA ASN A 158 3.94 -11.93 -4.51
C ASN A 158 3.14 -12.84 -3.56
N GLY A 159 2.20 -12.27 -2.81
CA GLY A 159 1.44 -12.97 -1.75
C GLY A 159 2.09 -12.95 -0.36
N ASN A 160 3.35 -12.49 -0.24
CA ASN A 160 4.03 -12.24 1.02
C ASN A 160 5.00 -11.06 0.85
N PRO A 161 4.49 -9.82 0.70
CA PRO A 161 5.34 -8.67 0.45
C PRO A 161 6.31 -8.43 1.62
N THR A 162 7.45 -7.82 1.33
CA THR A 162 8.39 -7.42 2.39
C THR A 162 7.69 -6.41 3.32
N PRO A 163 7.74 -6.61 4.65
CA PRO A 163 7.12 -5.68 5.60
C PRO A 163 7.68 -4.26 5.48
N GLN A 164 6.78 -3.28 5.44
CA GLN A 164 7.05 -1.86 5.36
C GLN A 164 6.75 -1.20 6.70
N PHE A 165 7.71 -0.42 7.19
CA PHE A 165 7.65 0.24 8.49
C PHE A 165 7.62 1.75 8.31
N LEU A 166 6.89 2.43 9.18
CA LEU A 166 6.83 3.89 9.26
C LEU A 166 7.62 4.38 10.48
N SER A 167 8.43 5.42 10.30
CA SER A 167 8.94 6.23 11.41
C SER A 167 8.62 7.70 11.17
N ARG A 168 8.10 8.37 12.18
CA ARG A 168 7.60 9.75 12.07
C ARG A 168 8.57 10.79 12.62
N GLY A 169 8.48 12.00 12.06
CA GLY A 169 9.17 13.18 12.59
C GLY A 169 10.70 13.10 12.52
N LEU A 170 11.24 12.45 11.50
CA LEU A 170 12.67 12.26 11.31
C LEU A 170 13.35 13.52 10.76
N ARG A 171 14.60 13.73 11.16
CA ARG A 171 15.52 14.70 10.57
C ARG A 171 16.58 13.99 9.74
N ILE A 172 17.04 14.63 8.68
CA ILE A 172 18.12 14.15 7.83
C ILE A 172 19.42 14.81 8.29
N VAL A 173 20.34 14.02 8.84
CA VAL A 173 21.60 14.52 9.41
C VAL A 173 22.77 14.43 8.42
N HIS A 174 22.66 13.58 7.41
CA HIS A 174 23.64 13.45 6.34
C HIS A 174 22.96 13.03 5.04
N ASP A 175 23.40 13.53 3.90
CA ASP A 175 22.85 13.20 2.59
C ASP A 175 23.94 13.20 1.52
N GLN A 176 24.00 12.11 0.75
CA GLN A 176 24.99 11.90 -0.29
C GLN A 176 24.40 11.17 -1.50
N ARG A 177 24.65 11.69 -2.70
CA ARG A 177 24.40 10.96 -3.96
C ARG A 177 25.54 9.97 -4.23
N MET A 178 25.20 8.78 -4.70
CA MET A 178 26.09 7.64 -4.93
C MET A 178 25.89 7.07 -6.35
N GLY A 179 26.93 6.41 -6.87
CA GLY A 179 26.93 5.79 -8.20
C GLY A 179 27.48 6.71 -9.29
N ARG A 180 27.85 6.11 -10.44
CA ARG A 180 28.55 6.81 -11.54
C ARG A 180 27.74 7.97 -12.14
N ASP A 181 26.42 7.85 -12.09
CA ASP A 181 25.47 8.83 -12.62
C ASP A 181 24.63 9.50 -11.50
N GLY A 182 24.99 9.34 -10.23
CA GLY A 182 24.21 9.85 -9.10
C GLY A 182 22.85 9.17 -8.89
N ALA A 183 22.63 8.01 -9.53
CA ALA A 183 21.35 7.29 -9.55
C ALA A 183 20.91 6.73 -8.19
N HIS A 184 21.77 6.75 -7.17
CA HIS A 184 21.46 6.25 -5.84
C HIS A 184 21.68 7.36 -4.82
N ARG A 185 20.92 7.36 -3.73
CA ARG A 185 21.08 8.32 -2.64
C ARG A 185 21.20 7.56 -1.33
N LYS A 186 22.18 7.95 -0.52
CA LYS A 186 22.35 7.46 0.85
C LYS A 186 22.24 8.66 1.76
N PHE A 187 21.27 8.63 2.65
CA PHE A 187 21.10 9.65 3.67
C PHE A 187 20.95 9.00 5.04
N THR A 188 21.16 9.77 6.10
CA THR A 188 21.10 9.28 7.48
C THR A 188 19.98 10.02 8.20
N VAL A 189 19.10 9.26 8.85
CA VAL A 189 17.96 9.81 9.60
C VAL A 189 18.17 9.69 11.09
N GLN A 190 17.60 10.64 11.82
CA GLN A 190 17.59 10.68 13.27
C GLN A 190 16.23 11.19 13.77
N GLN A 191 15.69 10.60 14.85
CA GLN A 191 14.38 10.96 15.38
C GLN A 191 14.46 11.93 16.56
N ALA A 192 15.37 11.67 17.50
CA ALA A 192 15.69 12.56 18.62
C ALA A 192 17.14 13.04 18.50
N ALA A 193 17.47 14.24 19.00
CA ALA A 193 18.81 14.83 18.83
C ALA A 193 19.96 13.94 19.35
N ASP A 194 19.72 13.18 20.42
CA ASP A 194 20.68 12.22 21.00
C ASP A 194 20.32 10.75 20.69
N GLY A 195 19.39 10.55 19.76
CA GLY A 195 18.90 9.23 19.37
C GLY A 195 19.79 8.53 18.33
N PRO A 196 19.56 7.23 18.09
CA PRO A 196 20.29 6.47 17.10
C PRO A 196 20.12 7.07 15.70
N GLN A 197 21.18 6.94 14.90
CA GLN A 197 21.22 7.38 13.52
C GLN A 197 21.25 6.17 12.61
N TRP A 198 20.41 6.18 11.57
CA TRP A 198 20.30 5.05 10.66
C TRP A 198 20.51 5.44 9.20
N PRO A 199 21.37 4.70 8.47
CA PRO A 199 21.52 4.92 7.04
C PRO A 199 20.31 4.39 6.28
N VAL A 200 19.77 5.23 5.40
CA VAL A 200 18.71 4.92 4.44
C VAL A 200 19.32 4.89 3.04
N LEU A 201 19.04 3.82 2.29
CA LEU A 201 19.38 3.72 0.86
C LEU A 201 18.16 3.92 0.00
N TRP A 202 18.28 4.81 -0.97
CA TRP A 202 17.31 5.04 -2.02
C TRP A 202 17.94 4.73 -3.38
N PHE A 203 17.59 3.57 -3.93
CA PHE A 203 18.04 3.17 -5.26
C PHE A 203 17.16 3.81 -6.34
N ASN A 204 17.77 4.15 -7.48
CA ASN A 204 17.13 4.74 -8.66
C ASN A 204 16.19 5.90 -8.33
N HIS A 205 16.69 6.90 -7.60
CA HIS A 205 15.83 7.99 -7.14
C HIS A 205 15.29 8.88 -8.27
N ASN A 206 15.83 8.78 -9.49
CA ASN A 206 15.39 9.47 -10.71
C ASN A 206 15.11 10.96 -10.50
N ASP A 207 16.04 11.69 -9.87
CA ASP A 207 15.91 13.11 -9.50
C ASP A 207 14.83 13.45 -8.47
N GLY A 208 14.19 12.45 -7.85
CA GLY A 208 13.29 12.64 -6.71
C GLY A 208 13.94 13.41 -5.56
N GLU A 209 13.24 14.43 -5.07
CA GLU A 209 13.67 15.24 -3.94
C GLU A 209 13.17 14.65 -2.61
N LEU A 210 13.93 14.88 -1.54
CA LEU A 210 13.46 14.57 -0.20
C LEU A 210 12.50 15.68 0.23
N PRO A 211 11.39 15.35 0.90
CA PRO A 211 10.45 16.36 1.39
C PRO A 211 11.11 17.26 2.45
N PRO A 212 10.57 18.47 2.67
CA PRO A 212 11.04 19.35 3.73
C PRO A 212 10.95 18.68 5.10
N GLU A 213 11.99 18.87 5.91
CA GLU A 213 12.08 18.30 7.25
C GLU A 213 11.18 19.02 8.27
N PRO A 214 10.71 18.32 9.32
CA PRO A 214 10.89 16.88 9.57
C PRO A 214 10.05 16.01 8.64
N ILE A 215 10.44 14.74 8.44
CA ILE A 215 9.80 13.82 7.49
C ILE A 215 9.20 12.59 8.20
N ASP A 216 8.08 12.10 7.66
CA ASP A 216 7.59 10.75 7.90
C ASP A 216 8.18 9.84 6.82
N LEU A 217 8.88 8.77 7.21
CA LEU A 217 9.59 7.87 6.31
C LEU A 217 9.00 6.46 6.36
N VAL A 218 8.65 5.91 5.20
CA VAL A 218 8.32 4.50 5.01
C VAL A 218 9.51 3.78 4.38
N TYR A 219 9.89 2.65 4.98
CA TYR A 219 11.07 1.89 4.61
C TYR A 219 10.89 0.39 4.86
N THR A 220 11.74 -0.43 4.23
CA THR A 220 11.92 -1.84 4.61
C THR A 220 13.26 -2.02 5.32
N LEU A 221 13.38 -3.04 6.17
CA LEU A 221 14.58 -3.35 6.92
C LEU A 221 15.43 -4.40 6.18
N SER A 222 16.74 -4.16 6.09
CA SER A 222 17.70 -5.07 5.46
C SER A 222 18.97 -5.22 6.30
N ILE A 223 19.66 -6.35 6.13
CA ILE A 223 20.97 -6.59 6.72
C ILE A 223 22.02 -6.38 5.63
N ASN A 224 22.91 -5.44 5.84
CA ASN A 224 24.10 -5.27 5.04
C ASN A 224 25.26 -6.03 5.70
N GLU A 225 25.89 -6.92 4.94
CA GLU A 225 27.06 -7.69 5.36
C GLU A 225 28.26 -7.30 4.52
N TYR A 226 29.23 -6.62 5.13
CA TYR A 226 30.43 -6.15 4.46
C TYR A 226 31.67 -6.45 5.32
N ARG A 227 32.66 -7.12 4.72
CA ARG A 227 33.90 -7.53 5.42
C ARG A 227 33.68 -8.28 6.73
N GLY A 228 32.58 -9.04 6.83
CA GLY A 228 32.21 -9.80 8.03
C GLY A 228 31.48 -9.00 9.10
N GLU A 229 31.26 -7.70 8.90
CA GLU A 229 30.42 -6.88 9.77
C GLU A 229 28.99 -6.84 9.25
N ARG A 230 28.04 -7.17 10.12
CA ARG A 230 26.60 -7.09 9.85
C ARG A 230 26.05 -5.81 10.44
N THR A 231 25.37 -5.03 9.61
CA THR A 231 24.77 -3.74 9.98
C THR A 231 23.33 -3.69 9.49
N VAL A 232 22.45 -3.05 10.24
CA VAL A 232 21.08 -2.79 9.77
C VAL A 232 21.11 -1.60 8.82
N GLN A 233 20.33 -1.69 7.75
CA GLN A 233 20.17 -0.65 6.77
C GLN A 233 18.69 -0.51 6.38
N LEU A 234 18.21 0.73 6.31
CA LEU A 234 16.84 1.03 5.88
C LEU A 234 16.84 1.19 4.37
N MET A 235 15.85 0.60 3.73
CA MET A 235 15.62 0.73 2.29
C MET A 235 14.43 1.65 2.06
N TYR A 236 14.66 2.79 1.41
CA TYR A 236 13.64 3.80 1.12
C TYR A 236 12.48 3.22 0.32
N VAL A 237 11.25 3.52 0.75
CA VAL A 237 10.03 3.27 -0.03
C VAL A 237 9.35 4.58 -0.39
N ALA A 238 9.02 5.41 0.61
CA ALA A 238 8.39 6.71 0.40
C ALA A 238 8.66 7.63 1.59
N ALA A 239 8.60 8.94 1.37
CA ALA A 239 8.62 9.93 2.44
C ALA A 239 7.63 11.05 2.16
N ARG A 240 7.15 11.67 3.23
CA ARG A 240 6.32 12.89 3.17
C ARG A 240 6.77 13.86 4.27
N PRO A 241 6.43 15.16 4.18
CA PRO A 241 6.58 16.07 5.31
C PRO A 241 5.84 15.49 6.52
N ALA A 242 6.44 15.58 7.70
CA ALA A 242 5.85 15.03 8.90
C ALA A 242 4.51 15.72 9.15
N GLU A 243 3.45 14.92 9.21
CA GLU A 243 2.13 15.41 9.54
C GLU A 243 2.03 15.50 11.06
N GLN A 244 1.76 16.69 11.59
CA GLN A 244 1.38 16.80 12.99
C GLN A 244 0.02 16.13 13.13
N LEU A 245 -0.01 14.91 13.65
CA LEU A 245 -1.24 14.31 14.13
C LEU A 245 -1.78 15.20 15.24
N THR A 246 -2.69 16.08 14.87
CA THR A 246 -3.48 16.83 15.84
C THR A 246 -4.46 15.81 16.39
N VAL A 247 -4.04 15.10 17.43
CA VAL A 247 -5.00 14.37 18.26
C VAL A 247 -5.81 15.47 18.93
N GLU A 248 -6.91 15.89 18.31
CA GLU A 248 -7.90 16.65 19.05
C GLU A 248 -8.32 15.74 20.20
N PRO A 249 -8.07 16.12 21.47
CA PRO A 249 -8.65 15.38 22.56
C PRO A 249 -10.15 15.44 22.33
N LEU A 250 -10.77 14.27 22.12
CA LEU A 250 -12.21 14.12 22.10
C LEU A 250 -12.74 14.90 23.30
N ALA A 251 -13.34 16.05 23.06
CA ALA A 251 -13.90 16.92 24.09
C ALA A 251 -15.19 16.30 24.61
N HIS A 252 -15.16 15.03 25.01
CA HIS A 252 -16.07 14.56 26.02
C HIS A 252 -15.66 15.27 27.29
N LYS A 253 -16.46 16.25 27.74
CA LYS A 253 -16.50 16.60 29.15
C LYS A 253 -16.68 15.27 29.89
N PRO A 254 -15.69 14.76 30.66
CA PRO A 254 -15.94 13.57 31.44
C PRO A 254 -17.04 13.96 32.42
N SER A 255 -18.26 13.43 32.23
CA SER A 255 -19.18 13.31 33.34
C SER A 255 -18.44 12.43 34.34
N LYS A 256 -17.90 13.02 35.42
CA LYS A 256 -17.24 12.24 36.47
C LYS A 256 -18.25 11.18 36.91
N PRO A 257 -18.04 9.89 36.60
CA PRO A 257 -19.01 8.89 36.99
C PRO A 257 -19.00 8.83 38.52
N ARG A 258 -20.18 8.60 39.11
CA ARG A 258 -20.25 8.32 40.54
C ARG A 258 -19.78 6.88 40.76
N ILE A 259 -18.53 6.71 41.18
CA ILE A 259 -17.96 5.39 41.44
C ILE A 259 -18.36 4.92 42.84
N ARG A 260 -19.00 3.75 42.92
CA ARG A 260 -19.23 3.01 44.18
C ARG A 260 -18.33 1.78 44.16
N ASP A 261 -17.20 1.83 44.86
CA ASP A 261 -16.27 0.70 44.98
C ASP A 261 -16.78 -0.28 46.06
N LEU A 262 -17.12 -1.49 45.63
CA LEU A 262 -17.67 -2.55 46.47
C LEU A 262 -16.72 -3.75 46.63
N ARG A 263 -15.46 -3.62 46.21
CA ARG A 263 -14.47 -4.69 46.35
C ARG A 263 -14.27 -5.05 47.82
N GLY A 264 -14.24 -6.36 48.12
CA GLY A 264 -14.06 -6.88 49.48
C GLY A 264 -15.27 -6.76 50.40
N GLN A 265 -16.42 -6.29 49.90
CA GLN A 265 -17.66 -6.19 50.67
C GLN A 265 -18.63 -7.32 50.32
N THR A 266 -19.44 -7.75 51.28
CA THR A 266 -20.58 -8.63 50.99
C THR A 266 -21.72 -7.75 50.48
N VAL A 267 -22.16 -7.99 49.24
CA VAL A 267 -23.20 -7.20 48.57
C VAL A 267 -24.39 -8.10 48.26
N GLN A 268 -25.60 -7.68 48.63
CA GLN A 268 -26.81 -8.34 48.15
C GLN A 268 -27.12 -7.85 46.74
N LEU A 269 -27.36 -8.77 45.80
CA LEU A 269 -27.63 -8.44 44.39
C LEU A 269 -28.82 -7.47 44.22
N GLY A 270 -29.80 -7.51 45.14
CA GLY A 270 -30.95 -6.59 45.14
C GLY A 270 -30.62 -5.13 45.48
N GLU A 271 -29.40 -4.84 45.96
CA GLU A 271 -28.92 -3.47 46.23
C GLU A 271 -28.17 -2.85 45.04
N LEU A 272 -27.97 -3.63 43.97
CA LEU A 272 -27.34 -3.20 42.73
C LEU A 272 -28.41 -2.86 41.69
N PRO A 273 -28.12 -1.95 40.74
CA PRO A 273 -29.02 -1.66 39.64
C PRO A 273 -29.38 -2.95 38.90
N THR A 274 -30.66 -3.11 38.53
CA THR A 274 -31.07 -4.32 37.82
C THR A 274 -30.43 -4.38 36.43
N PRO A 275 -30.31 -5.55 35.79
CA PRO A 275 -29.81 -5.65 34.42
C PRO A 275 -30.63 -4.88 33.36
N ARG A 276 -31.81 -4.34 33.72
CA ARG A 276 -32.58 -3.41 32.88
C ARG A 276 -32.12 -1.96 33.02
N ASP A 277 -31.51 -1.62 34.14
CA ASP A 277 -31.12 -0.26 34.53
C ASP A 277 -29.60 -0.08 34.55
N ALA A 278 -28.82 -1.14 34.29
CA ALA A 278 -27.37 -1.08 34.14
C ALA A 278 -26.85 -2.25 33.32
N ILE A 279 -25.69 -2.06 32.71
CA ILE A 279 -24.94 -3.16 32.11
C ILE A 279 -24.16 -3.88 33.19
N TRP A 280 -24.32 -5.19 33.26
CA TRP A 280 -23.52 -6.05 34.12
C TRP A 280 -22.43 -6.69 33.28
N PHE A 281 -21.18 -6.32 33.53
CA PHE A 281 -20.03 -6.96 32.92
C PHE A 281 -19.51 -8.06 33.84
N ALA A 282 -19.47 -9.28 33.32
CA ALA A 282 -18.87 -10.42 33.99
C ALA A 282 -18.33 -11.42 32.96
N GLU A 283 -17.03 -11.73 33.03
CA GLU A 283 -16.39 -12.73 32.19
C GLU A 283 -15.70 -13.79 33.06
N GLY A 284 -15.76 -15.05 32.63
CA GLY A 284 -15.12 -16.16 33.34
C GLY A 284 -15.73 -16.51 34.71
N THR A 285 -16.93 -16.00 35.03
CA THR A 285 -17.66 -16.30 36.26
C THR A 285 -19.14 -16.61 35.96
N GLN A 286 -19.78 -17.40 36.81
CA GLN A 286 -21.21 -17.70 36.72
C GLN A 286 -21.95 -17.02 37.87
N LEU A 287 -22.72 -15.98 37.56
CA LEU A 287 -23.50 -15.22 38.54
C LEU A 287 -24.88 -15.83 38.80
N GLY A 288 -24.98 -17.15 38.96
CA GLY A 288 -26.25 -17.85 39.17
C GLY A 288 -27.28 -17.64 38.05
N GLU A 289 -28.41 -18.35 38.10
CA GLU A 289 -29.41 -18.31 37.01
C GLU A 289 -30.23 -17.00 36.94
N ALA A 290 -30.15 -16.14 37.97
CA ALA A 290 -30.99 -14.96 38.11
C ALA A 290 -30.33 -13.64 37.67
N VAL A 291 -29.06 -13.65 37.24
CA VAL A 291 -28.32 -12.44 36.87
C VAL A 291 -27.96 -12.48 35.39
N THR A 292 -28.50 -11.53 34.62
CA THR A 292 -28.11 -11.32 33.22
C THR A 292 -26.88 -10.41 33.17
N TYR A 293 -25.84 -10.86 32.47
CA TYR A 293 -24.60 -10.11 32.24
C TYR A 293 -24.15 -10.27 30.78
N VAL A 294 -23.28 -9.38 30.31
CA VAL A 294 -22.80 -9.36 28.93
C VAL A 294 -21.27 -9.48 28.87
N PRO A 295 -20.72 -10.20 27.87
CA PRO A 295 -19.30 -10.19 27.58
C PRO A 295 -18.88 -8.86 26.93
N ARG A 296 -17.57 -8.60 26.89
CA ARG A 296 -16.99 -7.36 26.34
C ARG A 296 -17.45 -7.06 24.91
N THR A 297 -17.67 -8.09 24.11
CA THR A 297 -18.07 -7.99 22.70
C THR A 297 -19.53 -7.59 22.50
N GLU A 298 -20.37 -7.72 23.53
CA GLU A 298 -21.81 -7.47 23.45
C GLU A 298 -22.26 -6.27 24.30
N ALA A 299 -21.33 -5.66 25.05
CA ALA A 299 -21.60 -4.47 25.84
C ALA A 299 -21.91 -3.26 24.94
N GLN A 300 -23.09 -2.65 25.13
CA GLN A 300 -23.48 -1.41 24.48
C GLN A 300 -23.27 -0.20 25.41
N PRO A 301 -23.28 1.05 24.94
CA PRO A 301 -23.23 2.21 25.82
C PRO A 301 -24.46 2.29 26.74
N HIS A 302 -24.25 2.46 28.06
CA HIS A 302 -25.31 2.65 29.05
C HIS A 302 -24.87 3.65 30.13
N ALA A 303 -25.84 4.32 30.78
CA ALA A 303 -25.57 5.35 31.79
C ALA A 303 -24.94 4.78 33.07
N ASP A 304 -25.38 3.58 33.46
CA ASP A 304 -24.89 2.83 34.61
C ASP A 304 -24.21 1.51 34.19
N LEU A 305 -23.08 1.19 34.85
CA LEU A 305 -22.24 0.02 34.60
C LEU A 305 -21.85 -0.65 35.92
N VAL A 306 -22.07 -1.96 36.01
CA VAL A 306 -21.63 -2.84 37.09
C VAL A 306 -20.49 -3.70 36.57
N LEU A 307 -19.27 -3.45 37.04
CA LEU A 307 -18.10 -4.27 36.75
C LEU A 307 -17.95 -5.34 37.82
N TRP A 308 -18.34 -6.59 37.49
CA TRP A 308 -18.22 -7.70 38.42
C TRP A 308 -16.85 -8.37 38.36
N THR A 309 -16.29 -8.48 37.16
CA THR A 309 -14.92 -8.96 36.92
C THR A 309 -14.09 -7.88 36.27
N ILE A 310 -12.77 -8.08 36.24
CA ILE A 310 -11.84 -7.20 35.53
C ILE A 310 -12.12 -7.36 34.03
N PRO A 311 -12.41 -6.28 33.28
CA PRO A 311 -12.63 -6.30 31.83
C PRO A 311 -11.36 -6.41 30.98
#